data_AF-A0A9N8JL18-F1
#
_entry.id   AF-A0A9N8JL18-F1
#
_cell.length_a   1.000
_cell.length_b   1.000
_cell.length_c   1.000
_cell.angle_alpha   90.00
_cell.angle_beta   90.00
_cell.angle_gamma   90.00
#
_symmetry.space_group_name_H-M   'P 1'
#
loop_
_entity.id
_entity.type
_entity.pdbx_description
1 polymer ?
#
loop_
_entity_poly.entity_id
_entity_poly.type
_entity_poly.pdbx_seq_one_letter_code
_entity_poly.pdbx_strand_id
1 'polypeptide(L)'
;MDPNLQHPIDLFDTHTKISQASCDKYAEKVLGQPVHPLGWQGCHSYTVESQDEHTVIQFRSAESPLVESTVNLAKKVHPNLVPTMEYLGFFDDTSVTVWKMSKIPGFGFAYVLDDDDVDIKTKLPATVTDMAK
;
A
#
# COMPACT_ATOMS: atom_id res chain seq x y z
N MET A 1 -20.97 11.87 -2.89
CA MET A 1 -20.94 10.40 -3.00
C MET A 1 -21.13 9.80 -1.61
N ASP A 2 -21.29 8.48 -1.46
CA ASP A 2 -21.42 7.86 -0.13
C ASP A 2 -20.05 7.88 0.58
N PRO A 3 -19.90 8.59 1.72
CA PRO A 3 -18.63 8.66 2.44
C PRO A 3 -18.19 7.32 3.07
N ASN A 4 -18.98 6.25 2.90
CA ASN A 4 -18.67 4.90 3.37
C ASN A 4 -18.19 3.95 2.28
N LEU A 5 -17.84 4.43 1.07
CA LEU A 5 -17.18 3.57 0.08
C LEU A 5 -15.70 3.35 0.45
N GLN A 6 -15.47 2.84 1.66
CA GLN A 6 -14.30 2.02 1.93
C GLN A 6 -14.41 0.84 0.96
N HIS A 7 -13.63 0.82 -0.13
CA HIS A 7 -13.50 -0.39 -0.92
C HIS A 7 -13.24 -1.54 0.07
N PRO A 8 -14.10 -2.56 0.12
CA PRO A 8 -14.00 -3.59 1.14
C PRO A 8 -12.59 -4.15 1.07
N ILE A 9 -11.93 -4.24 2.24
CA ILE A 9 -10.68 -4.98 2.36
C ILE A 9 -11.05 -6.45 2.20
N ASP A 10 -11.33 -6.83 0.95
CA ASP A 10 -11.70 -8.16 0.48
C ASP A 10 -10.63 -9.19 0.85
N LEU A 11 -9.41 -8.75 1.16
CA LEU A 11 -8.39 -9.59 1.77
C LEU A 11 -8.92 -10.30 3.03
N PHE A 12 -9.61 -9.60 3.93
CA PHE A 12 -10.12 -10.21 5.16
C PHE A 12 -11.41 -11.00 4.92
N ASP A 13 -12.19 -10.62 3.91
CA ASP A 13 -13.38 -11.38 3.50
C ASP A 13 -13.01 -12.73 2.88
N THR A 14 -11.91 -12.77 2.11
CA THR A 14 -11.40 -13.98 1.46
C THR A 14 -10.49 -14.80 2.37
N HIS A 15 -9.77 -14.16 3.28
CA HIS A 15 -8.85 -14.80 4.24
C HIS A 15 -9.32 -14.62 5.68
N THR A 16 -10.43 -15.27 6.03
CA THR A 16 -11.10 -15.14 7.36
C THR A 16 -10.27 -15.48 8.60
N LYS A 17 -9.11 -16.14 8.42
CA LYS A 17 -8.15 -16.41 9.51
C LYS A 17 -7.23 -15.22 9.81
N ILE A 18 -7.18 -14.26 8.89
CA ILE A 18 -6.35 -13.06 8.98
C ILE A 18 -7.27 -11.92 9.39
N SER A 19 -6.82 -11.14 10.36
CA SER A 19 -7.50 -9.93 10.81
C SER A 19 -6.61 -8.71 10.62
N GLN A 20 -7.23 -7.54 10.56
CA GLN A 20 -6.51 -6.27 10.57
C GLN A 20 -5.55 -6.19 11.76
N ALA A 21 -6.02 -6.50 12.97
CA ALA A 21 -5.21 -6.44 14.19
C ALA A 21 -3.99 -7.38 14.17
N SER A 22 -4.11 -8.56 13.54
CA SER A 22 -2.95 -9.46 13.37
C SER A 22 -1.93 -8.91 12.39
N CYS A 23 -2.39 -8.30 11.29
CA CYS A 23 -1.50 -7.65 10.31
C CYS A 23 -0.78 -6.46 10.95
N ASP A 24 -1.50 -5.59 11.65
CA ASP A 24 -0.95 -4.41 12.32
C ASP A 24 0.14 -4.81 13.31
N LYS A 25 -0.15 -5.76 14.20
CA LYS A 25 0.81 -6.27 15.18
C LYS A 25 2.06 -6.89 14.53
N TYR A 26 1.91 -7.57 13.40
CA TYR A 26 3.06 -8.09 12.66
C TYR A 26 3.90 -6.96 12.07
N ALA A 27 3.27 -5.98 11.43
CA ALA A 27 3.96 -4.85 10.84
C ALA A 27 4.69 -4.02 11.91
N GLU A 28 4.07 -3.77 13.06
CA GLU A 28 4.72 -3.13 14.21
C GLU A 28 5.96 -3.89 14.67
N LYS A 29 5.87 -5.23 14.76
CA LYS A 29 7.00 -6.08 15.13
C LYS A 29 8.14 -6.00 14.12
N VAL A 30 7.82 -5.98 12.83
CA VAL A 30 8.82 -5.89 11.75
C VAL A 30 9.49 -4.52 11.72
N LEU A 31 8.72 -3.45 11.94
CA LEU A 31 9.20 -2.08 11.83
C LEU A 31 9.79 -1.53 13.13
N GLY A 32 9.47 -2.15 14.27
CA GLY A 32 9.90 -1.68 15.60
C GLY A 32 9.23 -0.38 16.05
N GLN A 33 8.13 0.00 15.40
CA GLN A 33 7.39 1.24 15.65
C GLN A 33 5.90 1.04 15.36
N PRO A 34 5.01 1.90 15.90
CA PRO A 34 3.59 1.88 15.57
C PRO A 34 3.34 2.02 14.07
N VAL A 35 2.23 1.45 13.62
CA VAL A 35 1.74 1.57 12.25
C VAL A 35 0.32 2.07 12.24
N HIS A 36 -0.13 2.59 11.10
CA HIS A 36 -1.52 2.91 10.87
C HIS A 36 -1.94 2.43 9.48
N PRO A 37 -3.21 2.01 9.30
CA PRO A 37 -3.72 1.68 7.97
C PRO A 37 -3.68 2.90 7.06
N LEU A 38 -3.32 2.72 5.80
CA LEU A 38 -3.54 3.78 4.81
C LEU A 38 -5.04 4.09 4.69
N GLY A 39 -5.36 5.37 4.47
CA GLY A 39 -6.75 5.82 4.28
C GLY A 39 -7.44 5.24 3.02
N TRP A 40 -6.66 4.64 2.12
CA TRP A 40 -7.13 3.88 0.97
C TRP A 40 -6.46 2.50 0.97
N GLN A 41 -7.16 1.50 0.45
CA GLN A 41 -6.69 0.11 0.40
C GLN A 41 -6.87 -0.42 -1.02
N GLY A 42 -5.94 -1.26 -1.46
CA GLY A 42 -6.03 -1.90 -2.77
C GLY A 42 -6.84 -3.19 -2.71
N CYS A 43 -7.52 -3.56 -3.80
CA CYS A 43 -8.20 -4.85 -3.89
C CYS A 43 -7.22 -6.02 -3.66
N HIS A 44 -7.68 -7.01 -2.92
CA HIS A 44 -6.98 -8.19 -2.44
C HIS A 44 -5.69 -7.89 -1.66
N SER A 45 -5.61 -6.70 -1.04
CA SER A 45 -4.44 -6.28 -0.27
C SER A 45 -4.81 -5.44 0.94
N TYR A 46 -3.91 -5.45 1.91
CA TYR A 46 -3.98 -4.59 3.07
C TYR A 46 -2.63 -3.91 3.28
N THR A 47 -2.64 -2.59 3.43
CA THR A 47 -1.45 -1.74 3.51
C THR A 47 -1.47 -0.91 4.77
N VAL A 48 -0.37 -0.98 5.51
CA VAL A 48 -0.11 -0.14 6.67
C VAL A 48 1.15 0.67 6.46
N GLU A 49 1.20 1.83 7.09
CA GLU A 49 2.28 2.79 7.04
C GLU A 49 2.91 2.96 8.42
N SER A 50 4.24 3.09 8.45
CA SER A 50 4.99 3.40 9.67
C SER A 50 4.62 4.78 10.21
N GLN A 51 4.74 4.97 11.52
CA GLN A 51 4.48 6.28 12.15
C GLN A 51 5.36 7.41 11.59
N ASP A 52 6.58 7.11 11.15
CA ASP A 52 7.49 8.06 10.50
C ASP A 52 7.18 8.32 9.01
N GLU A 53 6.15 7.66 8.45
CA GLU A 53 5.72 7.77 7.06
C GLU A 53 6.83 7.50 6.03
N HIS A 54 7.81 6.65 6.36
CA HIS A 54 8.90 6.30 5.44
C HIS A 54 8.79 4.89 4.87
N THR A 55 8.03 4.01 5.52
CA THR A 55 7.93 2.60 5.15
C THR A 55 6.47 2.16 5.14
N VAL A 56 6.11 1.35 4.16
CA VAL A 56 4.83 0.66 4.13
C VAL A 56 5.03 -0.85 4.19
N ILE A 57 4.11 -1.54 4.84
CA ILE A 57 3.99 -3.00 4.78
C ILE A 57 2.73 -3.32 3.99
N GLN A 58 2.85 -4.16 2.95
CA GLN A 58 1.72 -4.67 2.19
C GLN A 58 1.55 -6.16 2.41
N PHE A 59 0.33 -6.54 2.80
CA PHE A 59 -0.18 -7.90 2.82
C PHE A 59 -0.97 -8.12 1.54
N ARG A 60 -0.63 -9.14 0.76
CA ARG A 60 -1.20 -9.35 -0.59
C ARG A 60 -1.65 -10.79 -0.78
N SER A 61 -2.90 -10.97 -1.20
CA SER A 61 -3.42 -12.27 -1.65
C SER A 61 -2.66 -12.74 -2.91
N ALA A 62 -2.67 -14.05 -3.13
CA ALA A 62 -2.20 -14.66 -4.38
C ALA A 62 -2.98 -14.19 -5.62
N GLU A 63 -4.19 -13.63 -5.44
CA GLU A 63 -4.99 -13.03 -6.53
C GLU A 63 -4.43 -11.69 -7.03
N SER A 64 -3.58 -11.03 -6.23
CA SER A 64 -2.96 -9.74 -6.58
C SER A 64 -1.46 -9.77 -6.29
N PRO A 65 -0.71 -10.66 -6.95
CA PRO A 65 0.69 -10.91 -6.62
C PRO A 65 1.56 -9.72 -7.03
N LEU A 66 2.58 -9.43 -6.22
CA LEU A 66 3.63 -8.52 -6.62
C LEU A 66 4.71 -9.31 -7.38
N VAL A 67 4.78 -9.08 -8.70
CA VAL A 67 5.74 -9.80 -9.56
C VAL A 67 7.11 -9.12 -9.46
N GLU A 68 8.00 -9.70 -8.64
CA GLU A 68 9.31 -9.12 -8.32
C GLU A 68 10.16 -8.81 -9.57
N SER A 69 10.12 -9.67 -10.60
CA SER A 69 10.86 -9.42 -11.84
C SER A 69 10.39 -8.16 -12.57
N THR A 70 9.07 -7.90 -12.58
CA THR A 70 8.46 -6.70 -13.14
C THR A 70 8.85 -5.47 -12.36
N VAL A 71 8.78 -5.52 -11.03
CA VAL A 71 9.13 -4.37 -10.18
C VAL A 71 10.63 -4.07 -10.27
N ASN A 72 11.49 -5.10 -10.27
CA ASN A 72 12.93 -4.94 -10.45
C ASN A 72 13.28 -4.34 -11.82
N LEU A 73 12.56 -4.73 -12.88
CA LEU A 73 12.73 -4.11 -14.19
C LEU A 73 12.27 -2.64 -14.16
N ALA A 74 11.11 -2.35 -13.57
CA ALA A 74 10.59 -1.00 -13.46
C ALA A 74 11.56 -0.10 -12.66
N LYS A 75 12.14 -0.59 -11.55
CA LYS A 75 13.12 0.13 -10.74
C LYS A 75 14.40 0.46 -11.52
N LYS A 76 14.83 -0.42 -12.44
CA LYS A 76 15.99 -0.14 -13.31
C LYS A 76 15.72 0.98 -14.30
N VAL A 77 14.49 1.10 -14.80
CA VAL A 77 14.11 2.15 -15.77
C VAL A 77 13.75 3.45 -15.07
N HIS A 78 13.08 3.37 -13.92
CA HIS A 78 12.57 4.51 -13.15
C HIS A 78 12.99 4.40 -11.66
N PRO A 79 14.27 4.68 -11.34
CA PRO A 79 14.83 4.41 -10.01
C PRO A 79 14.17 5.20 -8.88
N ASN A 80 13.62 6.39 -9.16
CA ASN A 80 13.02 7.25 -8.15
C ASN A 80 11.50 7.05 -7.99
N LEU A 81 10.84 6.40 -8.96
CA LEU A 81 9.37 6.24 -9.00
C LEU A 81 8.89 4.85 -8.59
N VAL A 82 9.82 3.92 -8.38
CA VAL A 82 9.51 2.56 -7.93
C VAL A 82 10.06 2.38 -6.53
N PRO A 83 9.26 1.90 -5.56
CA PRO A 83 9.75 1.67 -4.20
C PRO A 83 10.85 0.60 -4.19
N THR A 84 11.78 0.74 -3.26
CA THR A 84 12.60 -0.41 -2.87
C THR A 84 11.68 -1.39 -2.15
N MET A 85 11.74 -2.67 -2.52
CA MET A 85 10.88 -3.73 -1.98
C MET A 85 11.69 -4.86 -1.38
N GLU A 86 11.17 -5.44 -0.31
CA GLU A 86 11.73 -6.58 0.41
C GLU A 86 10.60 -7.59 0.68
N TYR A 87 10.77 -8.83 0.23
CA TYR A 87 9.86 -9.93 0.54
C TYR A 87 10.13 -10.45 1.95
N LEU A 88 9.11 -10.44 2.82
CA LEU A 88 9.23 -10.87 4.21
C LEU A 88 8.73 -12.30 4.46
N GLY A 89 8.13 -12.94 3.45
CA GLY A 89 7.59 -14.28 3.56
C GLY A 89 6.07 -14.34 3.41
N PHE A 90 5.52 -15.48 3.81
CA PHE A 90 4.07 -15.67 3.97
C PHE A 90 3.62 -15.22 5.34
N PHE A 91 2.40 -14.70 5.43
CA PHE A 91 1.77 -14.34 6.69
C PHE A 91 0.95 -15.52 7.22
N ASP A 92 1.36 -16.07 8.37
CA ASP A 92 0.85 -17.34 8.92
C ASP A 92 0.95 -18.50 7.88
N ASP A 93 0.24 -19.62 8.10
CA ASP A 93 0.18 -20.76 7.15
C ASP A 93 -0.73 -20.46 5.94
N THR A 94 -0.81 -19.20 5.50
CA THR A 94 -1.75 -18.75 4.45
C THR A 94 -1.03 -18.35 3.16
N SER A 95 -1.80 -18.22 2.07
CA SER A 95 -1.33 -17.77 0.76
C SER A 95 -1.17 -16.24 0.66
N VAL A 96 -1.09 -15.53 1.79
CA VAL A 96 -0.88 -14.08 1.82
C VAL A 96 0.60 -13.78 1.94
N THR A 97 1.13 -13.03 0.98
CA THR A 97 2.52 -12.60 0.97
C THR A 97 2.69 -11.25 1.67
N VAL A 98 3.83 -11.06 2.34
CA VAL A 98 4.15 -9.80 3.02
C VAL A 98 5.35 -9.13 2.39
N TRP A 99 5.20 -7.84 2.14
CA TRP A 99 6.20 -7.00 1.48
C TRP A 99 6.47 -5.75 2.31
N LYS A 100 7.74 -5.42 2.50
CA LYS A 100 8.18 -4.14 3.04
C LYS A 100 8.65 -3.25 1.91
N MET A 101 8.19 -2.01 1.89
CA MET A 101 8.47 -1.08 0.80
C MET A 101 8.79 0.32 1.31
N SER A 102 9.73 1.01 0.67
CA SER A 102 9.95 2.44 0.93
C SER A 102 8.72 3.23 0.45
N LYS A 103 8.22 4.19 1.24
CA LYS A 103 7.17 5.10 0.77
C LYS A 103 7.74 5.97 -0.35
N ILE A 104 7.06 5.99 -1.50
CA ILE A 104 7.34 6.95 -2.55
C ILE A 104 6.58 8.24 -2.21
N PRO A 105 7.24 9.42 -2.25
CA PRO A 105 6.56 10.69 -2.07
C PRO A 105 5.39 10.87 -3.05
N GLY A 106 4.43 11.71 -2.67
CA GLY A 106 3.29 12.06 -3.52
C GLY A 106 1.96 11.47 -3.02
N PHE A 107 0.87 11.95 -3.62
CA PHE A 107 -0.48 11.45 -3.34
C PHE A 107 -0.84 10.36 -4.33
N GLY A 108 -1.32 9.22 -3.81
CA GLY A 108 -1.84 8.15 -4.65
C GLY A 108 -3.00 8.66 -5.51
N PHE A 109 -2.98 8.38 -6.80
CA PHE A 109 -3.98 8.89 -7.75
C PHE A 109 -5.42 8.52 -7.36
N ALA A 110 -5.63 7.33 -6.78
CA ALA A 110 -6.93 6.92 -6.26
C ALA A 110 -7.47 7.86 -5.16
N TYR A 111 -6.59 8.33 -4.27
CA TYR A 111 -6.94 9.28 -3.22
C TYR A 111 -7.36 10.65 -3.79
N VAL A 112 -6.86 11.02 -4.96
CA VAL A 112 -7.25 12.26 -5.64
C VAL A 112 -8.65 12.15 -6.26
N LEU A 113 -9.10 10.94 -6.62
CA LEU A 113 -10.40 10.72 -7.26
C LEU A 113 -11.55 10.54 -6.28
N ASP A 114 -11.28 9.98 -5.09
CA ASP A 114 -12.30 9.76 -4.04
C ASP A 114 -12.64 11.05 -3.26
N ASP A 115 -11.88 12.12 -3.49
CA ASP A 115 -12.12 13.43 -2.89
C ASP A 115 -13.17 14.18 -3.72
N ASP A 116 -14.42 14.23 -3.23
CA ASP A 116 -15.53 15.03 -3.80
C ASP A 116 -15.24 16.55 -3.79
N ASP A 117 -14.07 16.98 -3.32
CA ASP A 117 -13.68 18.37 -3.14
C ASP A 117 -13.19 19.03 -4.45
N VAL A 118 -13.41 20.34 -4.53
CA VAL A 118 -13.09 21.25 -5.64
C VAL A 118 -11.56 21.33 -5.91
N ASP A 119 -10.75 20.57 -5.18
CA ASP A 119 -9.30 20.64 -5.07
C ASP A 119 -8.53 19.68 -6.02
N ILE A 120 -9.21 18.86 -6.83
CA ILE A 120 -8.54 18.06 -7.89
C ILE A 120 -7.71 18.95 -8.82
N LYS A 121 -8.18 20.17 -9.11
CA LYS A 121 -7.48 21.12 -10.00
C LYS A 121 -6.18 21.66 -9.42
N THR A 122 -6.01 21.62 -8.11
CA THR A 122 -4.87 22.13 -7.34
C THR A 122 -3.92 21.00 -6.94
N LYS A 123 -4.43 19.77 -6.79
CA LYS A 123 -3.63 18.55 -6.56
C LYS A 123 -3.01 17.97 -7.84
N LEU A 124 -3.69 18.06 -8.99
CA LEU A 124 -3.16 17.57 -10.28
C LEU A 124 -1.79 18.18 -10.65
N PRO A 125 -1.58 19.52 -10.54
CA PRO A 125 -0.28 20.13 -10.83
C PRO A 125 0.82 19.64 -9.89
N ALA A 126 0.50 19.34 -8.62
CA ALA A 126 1.45 18.80 -7.66
C ALA A 126 1.87 17.37 -8.04
N THR A 127 0.92 16.51 -8.42
CA THR A 127 1.20 15.17 -8.94
C THR A 127 2.04 15.22 -10.22
N VAL A 128 1.69 16.09 -11.17
CA VAL A 128 2.46 16.27 -12.42
C VAL A 128 3.89 16.75 -12.14
N THR A 129 4.07 17.65 -11.16
CA THR A 129 5.39 18.16 -10.78
C THR A 129 6.23 17.09 -10.08
N ASP A 130 5.60 16.25 -9.27
CA ASP A 130 6.27 15.15 -8.56
C ASP A 130 6.74 14.06 -9.53
N MET A 131 5.93 13.74 -10.55
CA MET A 131 6.29 12.79 -11.62
C MET A 131 7.35 13.32 -12.60
N ALA A 132 7.60 14.64 -12.62
CA ALA A 132 8.56 15.27 -13.52
C ALA A 132 9.99 15.39 -12.95
N LYS A 133 10.23 14.86 -11.74
CA LYS A 133 11.55 14.80 -11.09
C LYS A 133 12.12 13.39 -11.09
#